data_AF-A0A151SN18-F1
#
_entry.id   AF-A0A151SN18-F1
#
_cell.length_a   1.000
_cell.length_b   1.000
_cell.length_c   1.000
_cell.angle_alpha   90.00
_cell.angle_beta   90.00
_cell.angle_gamma   90.00
#
_symmetry.space_group_name_H-M   'P 1'
#
loop_
_entity.id
_entity.type
_entity.pdbx_description
1 polymer ?
#
loop_
_entity_poly.entity_id
_entity_poly.type
_entity_poly.pdbx_seq_one_letter_code
_entity_poly.pdbx_strand_id
1 'polypeptide(L)'
;MASCTMFIALELFISPLHHQPFDPDGTIPSNHLHNFEHSSMAMSFLVYAIFALVLDKKCSKAQHELTHFLGAVAFAQQFLLIRFHTRDHVGPESQYHFFLQLLILVSLATTLMGIGFPKSFLVKFVRSVSIIFQGVWLMMTGFLLWTPGFQAKGCVTHLKEYLVTCKDDEALHRATTLVNIQFSWMLIGVTLFALSFYLVMVGRYGEKVEYVSLRMEEYCRGEDGSNFDVESQSPKKNVQEQIIGSTL
;
A
#
# COMPACT_ATOMS: atom_id res chain seq x y z
N MET A 1 -3.75 10.54 -3.33
CA MET A 1 -4.13 11.95 -3.57
C MET A 1 -5.49 12.26 -2.97
N ALA A 2 -6.60 12.29 -3.72
CA ALA A 2 -7.91 12.76 -3.22
C ALA A 2 -8.34 12.23 -1.84
N SER A 3 -8.27 10.91 -1.61
CA SER A 3 -8.55 10.31 -0.29
C SER A 3 -7.64 10.86 0.83
N CYS A 4 -6.33 10.95 0.59
CA CYS A 4 -5.37 11.53 1.53
C CYS A 4 -5.69 13.01 1.83
N THR A 5 -5.97 13.81 0.80
CA THR A 5 -6.33 15.23 0.93
C THR A 5 -7.64 15.41 1.72
N MET A 6 -8.65 14.58 1.46
CA MET A 6 -9.90 14.56 2.20
C MET A 6 -9.70 14.15 3.67
N PHE A 7 -8.85 13.15 3.94
CA PHE A 7 -8.54 12.69 5.29
C PHE A 7 -7.82 13.77 6.11
N ILE A 8 -6.79 14.42 5.54
CA ILE A 8 -6.10 15.56 6.17
C ILE A 8 -7.06 16.71 6.44
N ALA A 9 -8.00 16.98 5.52
CA ALA A 9 -9.03 18.01 5.71
C ALA A 9 -10.00 17.64 6.85
N LEU A 10 -10.40 16.37 6.95
CA LEU A 10 -11.28 15.88 8.01
C LEU A 10 -10.60 16.01 9.38
N GLU A 11 -9.39 15.49 9.52
CA GLU A 11 -8.61 15.46 10.77
C GLU A 11 -8.30 16.87 11.33
N LEU A 12 -7.84 17.80 10.48
CA LEU A 12 -7.36 19.12 10.94
C LEU A 12 -8.42 20.22 10.96
N PHE A 13 -9.49 20.12 10.16
CA PHE A 13 -10.39 21.27 9.91
C PHE A 13 -11.89 20.96 10.02
N ILE A 14 -12.35 19.70 9.98
CA ILE A 14 -13.79 19.37 9.92
C ILE A 14 -14.28 18.59 11.15
N SER A 15 -13.57 17.53 11.55
CA SER A 15 -13.96 16.64 12.64
C SER A 15 -13.74 17.17 14.07
N PRO A 16 -12.76 18.07 14.37
CA PRO A 16 -12.58 18.56 15.73
C PRO A 16 -13.68 19.55 16.16
N LEU A 17 -13.95 19.61 17.46
CA LEU A 17 -14.90 20.56 18.07
C LEU A 17 -14.51 22.04 17.89
N HIS A 18 -13.29 22.32 17.43
CA HIS A 18 -12.89 23.61 16.87
C HIS A 18 -12.27 23.36 15.49
N HIS A 19 -12.85 23.94 14.44
CA HIS A 19 -12.37 23.84 13.05
C HIS A 19 -11.00 24.51 12.77
N GLN A 20 -10.35 25.04 13.82
CA GLN A 20 -9.03 25.65 13.76
C GLN A 20 -8.01 24.72 14.44
N PRO A 21 -6.95 24.27 13.75
CA PRO A 21 -6.01 23.30 14.30
C PRO A 21 -5.04 23.87 15.35
N PHE A 22 -4.94 25.19 15.49
CA PHE A 22 -4.04 25.89 16.42
C PHE A 22 -4.81 26.76 17.42
N ASP A 23 -4.29 26.89 18.63
CA ASP A 23 -4.77 27.83 19.65
C ASP A 23 -4.47 29.30 19.26
N PRO A 24 -5.09 30.30 19.92
CA PRO A 24 -4.87 31.72 19.61
C PRO A 24 -3.42 32.22 19.81
N ASP A 25 -2.59 31.48 20.53
CA ASP A 25 -1.15 31.74 20.71
C ASP A 25 -0.26 31.06 19.64
N GLY A 26 -0.85 30.27 18.74
CA GLY A 26 -0.17 29.50 17.71
C GLY A 26 0.32 28.11 18.14
N THR A 27 0.04 27.68 19.38
CA THR A 27 0.35 26.30 19.82
C THR A 27 -0.64 25.27 19.24
N ILE A 28 -0.29 23.98 19.32
CA ILE A 28 -1.21 22.89 18.94
C ILE A 28 -1.95 22.43 20.22
N PRO A 29 -3.29 22.49 20.26
CA PRO A 29 -4.08 22.01 21.39
C PRO A 29 -3.79 20.53 21.67
N SER A 30 -3.74 20.14 22.95
CA SER A 30 -3.43 18.75 23.34
C SER A 30 -4.43 17.75 22.77
N ASN A 31 -5.70 18.15 22.61
CA ASN A 31 -6.76 17.37 21.98
C ASN A 31 -6.71 17.32 20.43
N HIS A 32 -5.78 18.04 19.80
CA HIS A 32 -5.53 18.02 18.34
C HIS A 32 -4.23 17.31 17.95
N LEU A 33 -3.32 17.05 18.90
CA LEU A 33 -2.01 16.40 18.64
C LEU A 33 -2.15 15.10 17.84
N HIS A 34 -3.10 14.24 18.22
CA HIS A 34 -3.33 12.96 17.56
C HIS A 34 -3.80 13.14 16.09
N ASN A 35 -4.67 14.12 15.83
CA ASN A 35 -5.13 14.46 14.48
C ASN A 35 -3.97 14.96 13.60
N PHE A 36 -2.97 15.63 14.19
CA PHE A 36 -1.73 16.01 13.51
C PHE A 36 -0.84 14.78 13.18
N GLU A 37 -0.79 13.76 14.04
CA GLU A 37 -0.10 12.50 13.73
C GLU A 37 -0.78 11.75 12.58
N HIS A 38 -2.11 11.61 12.64
CA HIS A 38 -2.94 11.04 11.56
C HIS A 38 -2.74 11.80 10.23
N SER A 39 -2.80 13.12 10.28
CA SER A 39 -2.58 13.97 9.10
C SER A 39 -1.17 13.84 8.56
N SER A 40 -0.16 13.75 9.44
CA SER A 40 1.24 13.50 9.05
C SER A 40 1.42 12.16 8.36
N MET A 41 0.67 11.13 8.78
CA MET A 41 0.65 9.82 8.13
C MET A 41 0.05 9.89 6.71
N ALA A 42 -1.07 10.58 6.53
CA ALA A 42 -1.67 10.78 5.21
C ALA A 42 -0.84 11.71 4.30
N MET A 43 -0.12 12.68 4.88
CA MET A 43 0.77 13.59 4.17
C MET A 43 1.95 12.87 3.51
N SER A 44 2.57 11.88 4.16
CA SER A 44 3.69 11.13 3.54
C SER A 44 3.26 10.35 2.29
N PHE A 45 2.08 9.70 2.33
CA PHE A 45 1.48 9.05 1.17
C PHE A 45 0.99 10.03 0.09
N LEU A 46 0.55 11.25 0.48
CA LEU A 46 0.22 12.31 -0.47
C LEU A 46 1.47 12.81 -1.21
N VAL A 47 2.57 13.07 -0.49
CA VAL A 47 3.88 13.43 -1.07
C VAL A 47 4.38 12.34 -1.99
N TYR A 48 4.39 11.07 -1.56
CA TYR A 48 4.73 9.93 -2.41
C TYR A 48 3.89 9.91 -3.71
N ALA A 49 2.57 10.06 -3.62
CA ALA A 49 1.70 10.03 -4.79
C ALA A 49 1.92 11.21 -5.76
N ILE A 50 2.19 12.41 -5.24
CA ILE A 50 2.52 13.59 -6.06
C ILE A 50 3.86 13.40 -6.76
N PHE A 51 4.90 12.97 -6.03
CA PHE A 51 6.23 12.77 -6.59
C PHE A 51 6.29 11.60 -7.57
N ALA A 52 5.55 10.52 -7.35
CA ALA A 52 5.40 9.44 -8.33
C ALA A 52 4.89 10.00 -9.68
N LEU A 53 3.79 10.77 -9.68
CA LEU A 53 3.26 11.38 -10.90
C LEU A 53 4.21 12.41 -11.55
N VAL A 54 5.04 13.10 -10.77
CA VAL A 54 6.06 14.03 -11.30
C VAL A 54 7.26 13.27 -11.89
N LEU A 55 7.68 12.16 -11.29
CA LEU A 55 8.76 11.32 -11.78
C LEU A 55 8.32 10.55 -13.03
N ASP A 56 7.09 10.03 -13.06
CA ASP A 56 6.46 9.41 -14.23
C ASP A 56 6.41 10.37 -15.41
N LYS A 57 5.94 11.61 -15.20
CA LYS A 57 5.92 12.65 -16.24
C LYS A 57 7.30 13.13 -16.70
N LYS A 58 8.37 12.86 -15.94
CA LYS A 58 9.74 13.30 -16.25
C LYS A 58 10.64 12.20 -16.80
N CYS A 59 10.14 10.98 -16.97
CA CYS A 59 10.87 9.87 -17.62
C CYS A 59 12.29 9.63 -17.07
N SER A 60 12.53 9.95 -15.79
CA SER A 60 13.88 9.97 -15.23
C SER A 60 14.44 8.57 -15.09
N LYS A 61 15.72 8.37 -15.43
CA LYS A 61 16.42 7.09 -15.20
C LYS A 61 16.40 6.65 -13.72
N ALA A 62 16.23 7.59 -12.79
CA ALA A 62 16.07 7.33 -11.34
C ALA A 62 14.61 7.25 -10.86
N GLN A 63 13.61 7.37 -11.74
CA GLN A 63 12.16 7.36 -11.44
C GLN A 63 11.76 6.16 -10.57
N HIS A 64 12.17 4.94 -10.95
CA HIS A 64 11.85 3.72 -10.22
C HIS A 64 12.41 3.73 -8.81
N GLU A 65 13.71 4.04 -8.66
CA GLU A 65 14.41 4.01 -7.37
C GLU A 65 13.87 5.08 -6.42
N LEU A 66 13.72 6.32 -6.89
CA LEU A 66 13.18 7.44 -6.10
C LEU A 66 11.74 7.20 -5.67
N THR A 67 10.90 6.61 -6.55
CA THR A 67 9.51 6.25 -6.21
C THR A 67 9.47 5.16 -5.14
N HIS A 68 10.32 4.14 -5.23
CA HIS A 68 10.39 3.08 -4.21
C HIS A 68 10.98 3.60 -2.90
N PHE A 69 11.96 4.50 -2.93
CA PHE A 69 12.50 5.17 -1.74
C PHE A 69 11.43 6.01 -1.04
N LEU A 70 10.68 6.86 -1.76
CA LEU A 70 9.59 7.66 -1.19
C LEU A 70 8.46 6.77 -0.63
N GLY A 71 8.13 5.67 -1.31
CA GLY A 71 7.17 4.69 -0.79
C GLY A 71 7.65 4.01 0.49
N ALA A 72 8.93 3.66 0.58
CA ALA A 72 9.54 3.10 1.79
C ALA A 72 9.56 4.13 2.95
N VAL A 73 9.87 5.40 2.68
CA VAL A 73 9.78 6.47 3.68
C VAL A 73 8.34 6.64 4.17
N ALA A 74 7.34 6.60 3.28
CA ALA A 74 5.93 6.67 3.68
C ALA A 74 5.51 5.49 4.58
N PHE A 75 5.85 4.24 4.23
CA PHE A 75 5.60 3.07 5.08
C PHE A 75 6.38 3.10 6.40
N ALA A 76 7.62 3.60 6.41
CA ALA A 76 8.40 3.75 7.65
C ALA A 76 7.79 4.80 8.59
N GLN A 77 7.34 5.93 8.06
CA GLN A 77 6.62 6.96 8.83
C GLN A 77 5.26 6.44 9.33
N GLN A 78 4.52 5.69 8.51
CA GLN A 78 3.28 5.02 8.92
C GLN A 78 3.51 4.05 10.08
N PHE A 79 4.54 3.20 9.99
CA PHE A 79 4.93 2.28 11.05
C PHE A 79 5.31 3.01 12.34
N LEU A 80 6.13 4.07 12.26
CA LEU A 80 6.58 4.83 13.43
C LEU A 80 5.42 5.53 14.14
N LEU A 81 4.56 6.25 13.40
CA LEU A 81 3.42 6.95 13.99
C LEU A 81 2.43 5.99 14.66
N ILE A 82 2.07 4.87 13.99
CA ILE A 82 1.24 3.84 14.62
C ILE A 82 1.95 3.23 15.82
N ARG A 83 3.26 2.95 15.75
CA ARG A 83 4.03 2.38 16.87
C ARG A 83 4.09 3.32 18.08
N PHE A 84 4.08 4.64 17.88
CA PHE A 84 3.99 5.61 18.97
C PHE A 84 2.57 5.65 19.55
N HIS A 85 1.56 5.93 18.74
CA HIS A 85 0.14 5.92 19.13
C HIS A 85 -0.31 4.62 19.85
N THR A 86 0.23 3.46 19.46
CA THR A 86 -0.05 2.16 20.13
C THR A 86 0.47 2.10 21.57
N ARG A 87 1.35 3.01 22.01
CA ARG A 87 1.82 3.12 23.41
C ARG A 87 0.77 3.72 24.34
N ASP A 88 -0.08 4.58 23.79
CA ASP A 88 -1.05 5.36 24.56
C ASP A 88 -2.37 4.58 24.74
N HIS A 89 -2.59 3.53 23.93
CA HIS A 89 -3.72 2.61 24.03
C HIS A 89 -3.44 1.39 24.94
N VAL A 90 -4.15 1.35 26.07
CA VAL A 90 -4.29 0.17 26.93
C VAL A 90 -5.62 -0.54 26.66
N GLY A 91 -5.63 -1.56 25.81
CA GLY A 91 -6.84 -2.30 25.46
C GLY A 91 -6.71 -3.18 24.21
N PRO A 92 -7.82 -3.77 23.71
CA PRO A 92 -7.81 -4.65 22.55
C PRO A 92 -7.42 -3.94 21.24
N GLU A 93 -7.59 -2.61 21.17
CA GLU A 93 -7.12 -1.78 20.07
C GLU A 93 -5.60 -1.89 19.85
N SER A 94 -4.81 -1.96 20.93
CA SER A 94 -3.35 -2.14 20.85
C SER A 94 -2.97 -3.43 20.09
N GLN A 95 -3.79 -4.48 20.20
CA GLN A 95 -3.60 -5.73 19.46
C GLN A 95 -3.94 -5.60 17.97
N TYR A 96 -4.97 -4.82 17.61
CA TYR A 96 -5.28 -4.52 16.19
C TYR A 96 -4.14 -3.72 15.53
N HIS A 97 -3.62 -2.71 16.23
CA HIS A 97 -2.48 -1.90 15.75
C HIS A 97 -1.17 -2.70 15.66
N PHE A 98 -0.95 -3.67 16.56
CA PHE A 98 0.19 -4.59 16.47
C PHE A 98 0.18 -5.42 15.18
N PHE A 99 -0.97 -6.00 14.83
CA PHE A 99 -1.09 -6.75 13.56
C PHE A 99 -0.97 -5.83 12.33
N LEU A 100 -1.50 -4.60 12.41
CA LEU A 100 -1.33 -3.60 11.35
C LEU A 100 0.16 -3.24 11.13
N GLN A 101 0.92 -3.04 12.22
CA GLN A 101 2.36 -2.81 12.16
C GLN A 101 3.11 -3.94 11.44
N LEU A 102 2.75 -5.20 11.66
CA LEU A 102 3.33 -6.33 10.94
C LEU A 102 3.04 -6.29 9.43
N LEU A 103 1.81 -5.95 9.02
CA LEU A 103 1.46 -5.81 7.60
C LEU A 103 2.18 -4.63 6.93
N ILE A 104 2.42 -3.55 7.68
CA ILE A 104 3.21 -2.40 7.22
C ILE A 104 4.68 -2.81 7.05
N LEU A 105 5.27 -3.56 7.99
CA LEU A 105 6.65 -4.06 7.86
C LEU A 105 6.85 -4.95 6.62
N VAL A 106 5.88 -5.83 6.30
CA VAL A 106 5.91 -6.62 5.04
C VAL A 106 5.86 -5.71 3.80
N SER A 107 5.05 -4.65 3.85
CA SER A 107 4.89 -3.69 2.73
C SER A 107 6.11 -2.78 2.56
N LEU A 108 6.76 -2.40 3.67
CA LEU A 108 8.04 -1.69 3.71
C LEU A 108 9.16 -2.57 3.15
N ALA A 109 9.32 -3.80 3.65
CA ALA A 109 10.36 -4.72 3.22
C ALA A 109 10.24 -5.07 1.73
N THR A 110 9.04 -5.35 1.24
CA THR A 110 8.80 -5.61 -0.20
C THR A 110 8.97 -4.35 -1.07
N THR A 111 8.73 -3.14 -0.53
CA THR A 111 9.03 -1.90 -1.24
C THR A 111 10.55 -1.67 -1.36
N LEU A 112 11.31 -1.92 -0.29
CA LEU A 112 12.77 -1.86 -0.31
C LEU A 112 13.38 -2.93 -1.24
N MET A 113 12.88 -4.17 -1.19
CA MET A 113 13.24 -5.22 -2.16
C MET A 113 12.92 -4.80 -3.60
N GLY A 114 11.87 -3.99 -3.82
CA GLY A 114 11.53 -3.44 -5.13
C GLY A 114 12.61 -2.56 -5.74
N ILE A 115 13.50 -1.96 -4.94
CA ILE A 115 14.67 -1.20 -5.42
C ILE A 115 15.68 -2.17 -6.06
N GLY A 116 16.12 -3.20 -5.32
CA GLY A 116 17.11 -4.17 -5.79
C GLY A 116 16.59 -5.18 -6.83
N PHE A 117 15.28 -5.45 -6.85
CA PHE A 117 14.65 -6.45 -7.72
C PHE A 117 13.56 -5.84 -8.63
N PRO A 118 13.87 -4.82 -9.46
CA PRO A 118 12.89 -4.02 -10.21
C PRO A 118 12.05 -4.84 -11.22
N LYS A 119 12.56 -5.99 -11.68
CA LYS A 119 11.87 -6.90 -12.60
C LYS A 119 11.14 -8.06 -11.92
N SER A 120 11.20 -8.20 -10.59
CA SER A 120 10.53 -9.31 -9.88
C SER A 120 9.02 -9.10 -9.81
N PHE A 121 8.26 -9.94 -10.52
CA PHE A 121 6.80 -9.98 -10.42
C PHE A 121 6.34 -10.35 -9.00
N LEU A 122 7.01 -11.32 -8.36
CA LEU A 122 6.65 -11.78 -7.02
C LEU A 122 6.78 -10.68 -5.96
N VAL A 123 7.84 -9.87 -6.00
CA VAL A 123 8.02 -8.74 -5.06
C VAL A 123 6.91 -7.69 -5.24
N LYS A 124 6.57 -7.36 -6.50
CA LYS A 124 5.46 -6.44 -6.81
C LYS A 124 4.12 -7.02 -6.35
N PHE A 125 3.89 -8.31 -6.56
CA PHE A 125 2.67 -9.02 -6.20
C PHE A 125 2.45 -9.06 -4.68
N VAL A 126 3.45 -9.52 -3.91
CA VAL A 126 3.35 -9.62 -2.44
C VAL A 126 3.14 -8.24 -1.83
N ARG A 127 3.82 -7.20 -2.34
CA ARG A 127 3.57 -5.80 -1.92
C ARG A 127 2.13 -5.36 -2.15
N SER A 128 1.57 -5.62 -3.34
CA SER A 128 0.18 -5.26 -3.64
C SER A 128 -0.81 -6.00 -2.74
N VAL A 129 -0.57 -7.29 -2.48
CA VAL A 129 -1.40 -8.11 -1.57
C VAL A 129 -1.31 -7.58 -0.12
N SER A 130 -0.11 -7.25 0.37
CA SER A 130 0.04 -6.75 1.75
C SER A 130 -0.56 -5.36 1.94
N ILE A 131 -0.51 -4.48 0.94
CA ILE A 131 -1.19 -3.17 0.95
C ILE A 131 -2.72 -3.34 0.95
N ILE A 132 -3.26 -4.25 0.15
CA ILE A 132 -4.70 -4.57 0.18
C ILE A 132 -5.10 -5.12 1.55
N PHE A 133 -4.30 -6.02 2.14
CA PHE A 133 -4.59 -6.58 3.45
C PHE A 133 -4.51 -5.52 4.57
N GLN A 134 -3.58 -4.56 4.52
CA GLN A 134 -3.60 -3.39 5.43
C GLN A 134 -4.96 -2.66 5.36
N GLY A 135 -5.44 -2.35 4.16
CA GLY A 135 -6.70 -1.64 3.95
C GLY A 135 -7.91 -2.40 4.49
N VAL A 136 -8.00 -3.70 4.19
CA VAL A 136 -9.08 -4.57 4.71
C VAL A 136 -8.99 -4.75 6.22
N TRP A 137 -7.78 -4.84 6.80
CA TRP A 137 -7.57 -4.92 8.24
C TRP A 137 -7.99 -3.63 8.96
N LEU A 138 -7.65 -2.46 8.40
CA LEU A 138 -8.10 -1.15 8.89
C LEU A 138 -9.63 -1.02 8.84
N MET A 139 -10.27 -1.43 7.73
CA MET A 139 -11.74 -1.41 7.63
C MET A 139 -12.41 -2.31 8.66
N MET A 140 -11.89 -3.52 8.88
CA MET A 140 -12.41 -4.45 9.88
C MET A 140 -12.17 -3.97 11.32
N THR A 141 -11.00 -3.39 11.61
CA THR A 141 -10.68 -2.76 12.90
C THR A 141 -11.66 -1.63 13.19
N GLY A 142 -11.84 -0.73 12.21
CA GLY A 142 -12.78 0.39 12.28
C GLY A 142 -14.20 -0.07 12.58
N PHE A 143 -14.68 -1.08 11.85
CA PHE A 143 -16.03 -1.61 12.03
C PHE A 143 -16.22 -2.28 13.41
N LEU A 144 -15.29 -3.13 13.85
CA LEU A 144 -15.47 -3.93 15.07
C LEU A 144 -15.26 -3.16 16.38
N LEU A 145 -14.41 -2.13 16.39
CA LEU A 145 -14.20 -1.27 17.57
C LEU A 145 -15.25 -0.16 17.69
N TRP A 146 -15.66 0.45 16.56
CA TRP A 146 -16.44 1.70 16.57
C TRP A 146 -17.92 1.53 16.17
N THR A 147 -18.36 0.34 15.72
CA THR A 147 -19.79 0.08 15.46
C THR A 147 -20.48 -0.51 16.70
N PRO A 148 -21.51 0.16 17.27
CA PRO A 148 -22.26 -0.36 18.41
C PRO A 148 -22.82 -1.76 18.14
N GLY A 149 -22.57 -2.68 19.09
CA GLY A 149 -23.01 -4.08 19.00
C GLY A 149 -21.98 -5.06 18.42
N PHE A 150 -20.90 -4.60 17.79
CA PHE A 150 -19.82 -5.46 17.28
C PHE A 150 -18.63 -5.61 18.25
N GLN A 151 -18.54 -4.74 19.25
CA GLN A 151 -17.54 -4.80 20.33
C GLN A 151 -17.58 -6.14 21.10
N ALA A 152 -16.42 -6.58 21.60
CA ALA A 152 -16.30 -7.83 22.36
C ALA A 152 -17.14 -7.80 23.66
N LYS A 153 -17.77 -8.94 24.01
CA LYS A 153 -18.58 -9.06 25.23
C LYS A 153 -17.73 -8.72 26.47
N GLY A 154 -18.13 -7.67 27.18
CA GLY A 154 -17.46 -7.17 28.38
C GLY A 154 -16.61 -5.91 28.14
N CYS A 155 -16.52 -5.43 26.90
CA CYS A 155 -15.89 -4.17 26.54
C CYS A 155 -16.90 -3.13 26.05
N VAL A 156 -16.56 -1.85 26.20
CA VAL A 156 -17.42 -0.69 25.91
C VAL A 156 -16.61 0.39 25.19
N THR A 157 -17.16 0.93 24.10
CA THR A 157 -16.54 2.00 23.30
C THR A 157 -16.92 3.40 23.81
N HIS A 158 -15.93 4.17 24.26
CA HIS A 158 -16.08 5.55 24.76
C HIS A 158 -15.84 6.56 23.63
N LEU A 159 -16.88 6.83 22.83
CA LEU A 159 -16.81 7.71 21.65
C LEU A 159 -16.34 9.15 21.90
N LYS A 160 -16.34 9.63 23.15
CA LYS A 160 -15.83 10.98 23.52
C LYS A 160 -14.33 11.01 23.80
N GLU A 161 -13.76 9.86 24.16
CA GLU A 161 -12.38 9.70 24.64
C GLU A 161 -11.54 8.89 23.64
N TYR A 162 -12.16 8.45 22.54
CA TYR A 162 -11.60 7.51 21.56
C TYR A 162 -10.88 6.33 22.21
N LEU A 163 -11.56 5.72 23.20
CA LEU A 163 -11.02 4.61 24.00
C LEU A 163 -12.01 3.43 24.05
N VAL A 164 -11.51 2.21 23.90
CA VAL A 164 -12.28 0.97 24.15
C VAL A 164 -11.83 0.35 25.47
N THR A 165 -12.67 0.47 26.50
CA THR A 165 -12.41 -0.08 27.84
C THR A 165 -12.98 -1.48 27.96
N CYS A 166 -12.42 -2.33 28.83
CA CYS A 166 -12.96 -3.64 29.17
C CYS A 166 -13.16 -3.75 30.68
N LYS A 167 -14.25 -4.41 31.11
CA LYS A 167 -14.71 -4.44 32.51
C LYS A 167 -13.75 -5.17 33.46
N ASP A 168 -13.10 -6.22 32.96
CA ASP A 168 -12.27 -7.15 33.72
C ASP A 168 -11.24 -7.81 32.78
N ASP A 169 -10.20 -8.42 33.38
CA ASP A 169 -9.12 -9.08 32.63
C ASP A 169 -9.60 -10.25 31.79
N GLU A 170 -10.70 -10.92 32.18
CA GLU A 170 -11.33 -11.98 31.38
C GLU A 170 -11.93 -11.41 30.07
N ALA A 171 -12.68 -10.30 30.15
CA ALA A 171 -13.19 -9.61 28.98
C ALA A 171 -12.05 -9.07 28.07
N LEU A 172 -10.98 -8.52 28.66
CA LEU A 172 -9.81 -8.06 27.91
C LEU A 172 -9.08 -9.22 27.21
N HIS A 173 -8.79 -10.31 27.93
CA HIS A 173 -8.14 -11.50 27.37
C HIS A 173 -8.99 -12.13 26.26
N ARG A 174 -10.31 -12.20 26.46
CA ARG A 174 -11.29 -12.63 25.45
C ARG A 174 -11.23 -11.73 24.21
N ALA A 175 -11.25 -10.41 24.38
CA ALA A 175 -11.22 -9.46 23.27
C ALA A 175 -9.94 -9.64 22.44
N THR A 176 -8.77 -9.59 23.08
CA THR A 176 -7.45 -9.81 22.46
C THR A 176 -7.36 -11.16 21.74
N THR A 177 -7.92 -12.22 22.33
CA THR A 177 -7.97 -13.56 21.71
C THR A 177 -8.87 -13.60 20.47
N LEU A 178 -9.99 -12.86 20.46
CA LEU A 178 -10.81 -12.72 19.26
C LEU A 178 -10.07 -11.98 18.14
N VAL A 179 -9.28 -10.93 18.44
CA VAL A 179 -8.41 -10.26 17.45
C VAL A 179 -7.40 -11.24 16.85
N ASN A 180 -6.77 -12.07 17.69
CA ASN A 180 -5.79 -13.07 17.25
C ASN A 180 -6.42 -14.12 16.32
N ILE A 181 -7.62 -14.61 16.64
CA ILE A 181 -8.37 -15.57 15.82
C ILE A 181 -8.78 -14.92 14.50
N GLN A 182 -9.34 -13.71 14.53
CA GLN A 182 -9.73 -12.96 13.34
C GLN A 182 -8.54 -12.74 12.40
N PHE A 183 -7.41 -12.24 12.92
CA PHE A 183 -6.20 -12.03 12.10
C PHE A 183 -5.72 -13.33 11.48
N SER A 184 -5.69 -14.43 12.25
CA SER A 184 -5.28 -15.75 11.76
C SER A 184 -6.17 -16.25 10.60
N TRP A 185 -7.50 -16.14 10.73
CA TRP A 185 -8.44 -16.53 9.67
C TRP A 185 -8.34 -15.63 8.44
N MET A 186 -8.20 -14.31 8.64
CA MET A 186 -7.99 -13.37 7.53
C MET A 186 -6.66 -13.62 6.81
N LEU A 187 -5.57 -13.91 7.54
CA LEU A 187 -4.27 -14.25 6.97
C LEU A 187 -4.33 -15.54 6.14
N ILE A 188 -5.03 -16.58 6.62
CA ILE A 188 -5.26 -17.82 5.86
C ILE A 188 -6.06 -17.51 4.59
N GLY A 189 -7.17 -16.78 4.70
CA GLY A 189 -8.02 -16.41 3.55
C GLY A 189 -7.28 -15.59 2.49
N VAL A 190 -6.53 -14.56 2.92
CA VAL A 190 -5.70 -13.72 2.04
C VAL A 190 -4.58 -14.54 1.39
N THR A 191 -3.96 -15.48 2.12
CA THR A 191 -2.91 -16.36 1.56
C THR A 191 -3.48 -17.31 0.51
N LEU A 192 -4.62 -17.95 0.77
CA LEU A 192 -5.29 -18.84 -0.19
C LEU A 192 -5.74 -18.07 -1.45
N PHE A 193 -6.33 -16.88 -1.27
CA PHE A 193 -6.69 -15.98 -2.37
C PHE A 193 -5.45 -15.59 -3.19
N ALA A 194 -4.38 -15.15 -2.53
CA ALA A 194 -3.16 -14.69 -3.18
C ALA A 194 -2.47 -15.83 -3.97
N LEU A 195 -2.37 -17.04 -3.40
CA LEU A 195 -1.80 -18.19 -4.10
C LEU A 195 -2.67 -18.61 -5.29
N SER A 196 -3.99 -18.68 -5.12
CA SER A 196 -4.92 -19.04 -6.22
C SER A 196 -4.87 -18.00 -7.34
N PHE A 197 -4.88 -16.71 -7.00
CA PHE A 197 -4.80 -15.62 -7.96
C PHE A 197 -3.44 -15.58 -8.67
N TYR A 198 -2.34 -15.82 -7.97
CA TYR A 198 -0.99 -15.93 -8.56
C TYR A 198 -0.92 -17.08 -9.57
N LEU A 199 -1.43 -18.26 -9.22
CA LEU A 199 -1.48 -19.43 -10.11
C LEU A 199 -2.36 -19.17 -11.35
N VAL A 200 -3.51 -18.50 -11.19
CA VAL A 200 -4.36 -18.08 -12.32
C VAL A 200 -3.63 -17.06 -13.21
N MET A 201 -2.90 -16.09 -12.64
CA MET A 201 -2.11 -15.15 -13.43
C MET A 201 -0.99 -15.84 -14.20
N VAL A 202 -0.23 -16.74 -13.57
CA VAL A 202 0.81 -17.53 -14.26
C VAL A 202 0.19 -18.41 -15.36
N GLY A 203 -0.90 -19.13 -15.07
CA GLY A 203 -1.56 -20.00 -16.05
C GLY A 203 -2.24 -19.29 -17.21
N ARG A 204 -2.63 -18.01 -17.06
CA ARG A 204 -3.26 -17.22 -18.13
C ARG A 204 -2.29 -16.37 -18.96
N TYR A 205 -1.15 -15.97 -18.40
CA TYR A 205 -0.22 -15.04 -19.04
C TYR A 205 1.18 -15.63 -19.28
N GLY A 206 1.59 -16.70 -18.58
CA GLY A 206 2.96 -17.21 -18.56
C GLY A 206 3.54 -17.64 -19.91
N GLU A 207 2.71 -18.16 -20.83
CA GLU A 207 3.14 -18.50 -22.21
C GLU A 207 3.35 -17.29 -23.13
N LYS A 208 2.96 -16.08 -22.70
CA LYS A 208 2.96 -14.87 -23.55
C LYS A 208 3.54 -13.64 -22.86
N VAL A 209 4.62 -13.81 -22.09
CA VAL A 209 5.43 -12.70 -21.54
C VAL A 209 6.81 -12.63 -22.20
N GLU A 210 6.82 -12.41 -23.51
CA GLU A 210 7.85 -11.52 -24.04
C GLU A 210 7.62 -10.15 -23.38
N TYR A 211 8.64 -9.61 -22.71
CA TYR A 211 8.52 -8.38 -21.91
C TYR A 211 8.45 -7.15 -22.84
N VAL A 212 7.32 -6.96 -23.50
CA VAL A 212 6.99 -5.72 -24.21
C VAL A 212 7.03 -4.57 -23.20
N SER A 213 8.00 -3.68 -23.33
CA SER A 213 8.10 -2.46 -22.52
C SER A 213 6.95 -1.52 -22.90
N LEU A 214 5.85 -1.65 -22.16
CA LEU A 214 4.53 -1.12 -22.52
C LEU A 214 4.51 0.42 -22.65
N ARG A 215 4.79 0.92 -23.86
CA ARG A 215 4.59 2.28 -24.38
C ARG A 215 5.35 3.42 -23.66
N MET A 216 5.72 3.27 -22.39
CA MET A 216 6.43 4.32 -21.65
C MET A 216 7.83 4.56 -22.23
N GLU A 217 8.50 3.50 -22.70
CA GLU A 217 9.79 3.62 -23.38
C GLU A 217 9.67 4.36 -24.72
N GLU A 218 8.57 4.17 -25.47
CA GLU A 218 8.28 4.97 -26.68
C GLU A 218 7.97 6.43 -26.33
N TYR A 219 7.12 6.68 -25.33
CA TYR A 219 6.74 8.03 -24.91
C TYR A 219 7.96 8.83 -24.46
N CYS A 220 8.78 8.26 -23.57
CA CYS A 220 10.00 8.88 -23.05
C CYS A 220 11.10 9.04 -24.12
N ARG A 221 11.16 8.16 -25.12
CA ARG A 221 12.12 8.25 -26.24
C ARG A 221 11.66 9.22 -27.34
N GLY A 222 10.36 9.50 -27.41
CA GLY A 222 9.77 10.44 -28.38
C GLY A 222 10.12 11.91 -28.14
N GLU A 223 10.40 12.31 -26.90
CA GLU A 223 10.87 13.67 -26.58
C GLU A 223 12.39 13.86 -26.77
N ASP A 224 13.16 12.77 -26.81
CA ASP A 224 14.64 12.76 -26.71
C ASP A 224 15.33 12.42 -28.04
N GLY A 225 14.63 12.57 -29.18
CA GLY A 225 15.05 11.99 -30.46
C GLY A 225 14.51 12.66 -31.73
N SER A 226 14.79 13.95 -31.93
CA SER A 226 14.69 14.55 -33.27
C SER A 226 15.83 14.07 -34.18
N ASN A 227 15.49 13.75 -35.43
CA ASN A 227 16.35 13.14 -36.46
C ASN A 227 16.90 11.73 -36.13
N PHE A 228 16.26 10.70 -36.70
CA PHE A 228 16.98 9.63 -37.39
C PHE A 228 16.11 9.07 -38.53
N ASP A 229 16.68 8.96 -39.72
CA ASP A 229 15.92 8.68 -40.95
C ASP A 229 15.45 7.23 -41.06
N VAL A 230 14.23 7.04 -41.58
CA VAL A 230 13.62 5.73 -41.84
C VAL A 230 13.88 5.31 -43.29
N GLU A 231 15.13 4.98 -43.61
CA GLU A 231 15.48 4.30 -44.86
C GLU A 231 15.35 2.77 -44.66
N SER A 232 14.63 2.12 -45.58
CA SER A 232 14.18 0.74 -45.35
C SER A 232 15.25 -0.33 -45.61
N GLN A 233 15.35 -1.33 -44.73
CA GLN A 233 15.94 -2.63 -45.09
C GLN A 233 14.87 -3.73 -45.06
N SER A 234 14.65 -4.37 -46.20
CA SER A 234 13.83 -5.59 -46.29
C SER A 234 14.40 -6.60 -47.28
N PRO A 235 14.74 -7.79 -46.79
CA PRO A 235 14.74 -9.02 -47.60
C PRO A 235 14.04 -10.16 -46.86
N LYS A 236 13.38 -11.14 -47.49
CA LYS A 236 12.92 -11.38 -48.88
C LYS A 236 11.75 -12.37 -48.78
N LYS A 237 10.93 -12.54 -49.84
CA LYS A 237 9.95 -13.64 -49.95
C LYS A 237 10.01 -14.31 -51.33
N ASN A 238 9.38 -15.49 -51.39
CA ASN A 238 9.31 -16.48 -52.49
C ASN A 238 10.52 -17.45 -52.49
N VAL A 239 10.46 -18.79 -52.40
CA VAL A 239 9.43 -19.89 -52.43
C VAL A 239 9.68 -20.84 -53.62
N GLN A 240 10.13 -22.07 -53.31
CA GLN A 240 10.18 -23.32 -54.12
C GLN A 240 10.98 -23.27 -55.45
N GLU A 241 11.64 -24.32 -55.97
CA GLU A 241 11.88 -25.73 -55.55
C GLU A 241 13.27 -26.19 -56.13
N GLN A 242 13.76 -27.46 -56.19
CA GLN A 242 13.15 -28.79 -56.08
C GLN A 242 14.07 -29.88 -55.45
N ILE A 243 13.66 -31.13 -55.60
CA ILE A 243 14.08 -32.44 -55.07
C ILE A 243 15.48 -32.96 -55.55
N ILE A 244 16.20 -33.59 -54.60
CA ILE A 244 17.07 -34.81 -54.67
C ILE A 244 17.57 -35.29 -56.05
N GLY A 245 18.88 -35.62 -56.15
CA GLY A 245 19.31 -36.75 -57.01
C GLY A 245 20.71 -36.65 -57.62
N SER A 246 21.65 -37.45 -57.14
CA SER A 246 23.04 -37.56 -57.63
C SER A 246 23.23 -38.48 -58.84
N THR A 247 24.23 -38.15 -59.68
CA THR A 247 25.11 -39.02 -60.52
C THR A 247 24.88 -38.99 -62.05
N LEU A 248 26.00 -38.84 -62.77
CA LEU A 248 26.24 -38.94 -64.23
C LEU A 248 25.54 -37.88 -65.11
#